data_AF-A0A5C3PHJ8-F1
#
_entry.id   AF-A0A5C3PHJ8-F1
#
_cell.length_a   1.000
_cell.length_b   1.000
_cell.length_c   1.000
_cell.angle_alpha   90.00
_cell.angle_beta   90.00
_cell.angle_gamma   90.00
#
_symmetry.space_group_name_H-M   'P 1'
#
loop_
_entity.id
_entity.type
_entity.pdbx_description
1 polymer ?
#
loop_
_entity_poly.entity_id
_entity_poly.type
_entity_poly.pdbx_seq_one_letter_code
_entity_poly.pdbx_strand_id
1 'polypeptide(L)'
;MLDVTIPPAITARGKKTLRPCLAVQEYGPLLWVAPRYRCFQPPSYLLDSMPWPTTRSIGRVWETRAAVLGSYQWWMMLKDHKARAARWTTVPASGLHREVTVEVYKRVAGWIALKDSPDDAEEGEAYVRDVALDWGAKLICLLVEEWEFRTKDGLQAYVAAYKASKLPWQRFVTDTEHLFKSEAR
;
A
#
# COMPACT_ATOMS: atom_id res chain seq x y z
N MET A 1 -12.29 -12.72 -13.87
CA MET A 1 -11.06 -12.95 -13.08
C MET A 1 -9.93 -12.14 -13.72
N LEU A 2 -8.89 -11.71 -12.99
CA LEU A 2 -7.75 -11.02 -13.59
C LEU A 2 -6.84 -12.05 -14.29
N ASP A 3 -6.30 -11.68 -15.44
CA ASP A 3 -5.31 -12.49 -16.18
C ASP A 3 -3.88 -12.24 -15.65
N VAL A 4 -3.73 -12.14 -14.32
CA VAL A 4 -2.44 -11.90 -13.66
C VAL A 4 -2.28 -12.87 -12.50
N THR A 5 -1.23 -13.68 -12.55
CA THR A 5 -0.84 -14.57 -11.45
C THR A 5 -0.22 -13.75 -10.32
N ILE A 6 -0.79 -13.84 -9.12
CA ILE A 6 -0.23 -13.20 -7.92
C ILE A 6 0.71 -14.19 -7.23
N PRO A 7 2.01 -13.90 -7.10
CA PRO A 7 2.95 -14.76 -6.39
C PRO A 7 2.51 -15.01 -4.93
N PRO A 8 2.62 -16.25 -4.40
CA PRO A 8 2.24 -16.55 -3.01
C PRO A 8 2.93 -15.68 -1.97
N ALA A 9 4.16 -15.24 -2.23
CA ALA A 9 4.92 -14.35 -1.36
C ALA A 9 4.25 -12.96 -1.22
N ILE A 10 3.60 -12.46 -2.28
CA ILE A 10 2.81 -11.22 -2.21
C ILE A 10 1.64 -11.42 -1.27
N THR A 11 0.89 -12.51 -1.43
CA THR A 11 -0.24 -12.82 -0.53
C THR A 11 0.19 -13.00 0.92
N ALA A 12 1.35 -13.64 1.17
CA ALA A 12 1.88 -13.83 2.51
C ALA A 12 2.26 -12.49 3.16
N ARG A 13 3.01 -11.63 2.47
CA ARG A 13 3.39 -10.31 2.99
C ARG A 13 2.19 -9.36 3.10
N GLY A 14 1.26 -9.43 2.14
CA GLY A 14 0.04 -8.62 2.12
C GLY A 14 -0.90 -8.87 3.29
N LYS A 15 -0.74 -9.96 4.05
CA LYS A 15 -1.48 -10.22 5.30
C LYS A 15 -0.91 -9.53 6.53
N LYS A 16 0.33 -9.02 6.47
CA LYS A 16 0.96 -8.33 7.61
C LYS A 16 0.15 -7.11 8.04
N THR A 17 0.16 -6.85 9.35
CA THR A 17 -0.35 -5.60 9.92
C THR A 17 0.66 -4.50 9.68
N LEU A 18 0.28 -3.50 8.90
CA LEU A 18 1.13 -2.34 8.60
C LEU A 18 0.69 -1.16 9.45
N ARG A 19 1.67 -0.41 9.96
CA ARG A 19 1.45 0.76 10.82
C ARG A 19 2.08 1.98 10.17
N PRO A 20 1.33 2.83 9.46
CA PRO A 20 1.85 4.12 9.02
C PRO A 20 1.98 5.08 10.20
N CYS A 21 3.00 5.93 10.21
CA CYS A 21 3.07 7.02 11.19
C CYS A 21 2.07 8.12 10.80
N LEU A 22 0.97 8.23 11.56
CA LEU A 22 -0.10 9.19 11.25
C LEU A 22 0.28 10.66 11.53
N ALA A 23 1.37 10.90 12.27
CA ALA A 23 1.91 12.23 12.50
C ALA A 23 2.70 12.77 11.30
N VAL A 24 3.09 11.91 10.35
CA VAL A 24 3.81 12.31 9.13
C VAL A 24 2.83 12.41 7.97
N GLN A 25 2.62 13.63 7.50
CA GLN A 25 1.86 13.93 6.29
C GLN A 25 2.89 14.21 5.19
N GLU A 26 2.84 13.46 4.09
CA GLU A 26 3.50 13.77 2.82
C GLU A 26 5.00 13.43 2.64
N TYR A 27 5.77 13.12 3.69
CA TYR A 27 7.18 12.73 3.54
C TYR A 27 7.35 11.20 3.59
N GLY A 28 8.00 10.64 2.57
CA GLY A 28 8.38 9.23 2.58
C GLY A 28 9.08 8.84 1.27
N PRO A 29 10.28 8.26 1.33
CA PRO A 29 11.07 7.97 0.14
C PRO A 29 10.70 6.61 -0.46
N LEU A 30 9.74 5.90 0.12
CA LEU A 30 9.36 4.59 -0.34
C LEU A 30 8.21 4.65 -1.31
N LEU A 31 8.51 4.14 -2.51
CA LEU A 31 7.63 3.56 -3.52
C LEU A 31 6.68 4.49 -4.27
N TRP A 32 6.63 4.26 -5.58
CA TRP A 32 5.71 4.89 -6.52
C TRP A 32 5.95 6.38 -6.78
N VAL A 33 7.22 6.81 -6.77
CA VAL A 33 7.55 8.04 -7.50
C VAL A 33 7.24 7.78 -8.98
N ALA A 34 6.45 8.67 -9.57
CA ALA A 34 5.92 8.51 -10.91
C ALA A 34 7.01 8.09 -11.93
N PRO A 35 6.73 7.14 -12.85
CA PRO A 35 5.45 6.47 -13.07
C PRO A 35 5.13 5.41 -12.00
N ARG A 36 3.86 5.37 -11.59
CA ARG A 36 3.22 4.80 -10.37
C ARG A 36 3.46 3.31 -10.02
N TYR A 37 4.43 2.66 -10.64
CA TYR A 37 4.64 1.21 -10.52
C TYR A 37 6.12 0.83 -10.41
N ARG A 38 7.02 1.80 -10.27
CA ARG A 38 8.43 1.53 -9.95
C ARG A 38 8.60 1.43 -8.45
N CYS A 39 9.19 0.31 -8.05
CA CYS A 39 9.67 0.07 -6.71
C CYS A 39 11.19 0.22 -6.75
N PHE A 40 11.74 1.19 -6.02
CA PHE A 40 13.18 1.35 -5.87
C PHE A 40 13.49 1.60 -4.40
N GLN A 41 14.67 1.14 -3.99
CA GLN A 41 15.26 1.59 -2.73
C GLN A 41 15.64 3.07 -2.90
N PRO A 42 15.15 3.96 -2.05
CA PRO A 42 15.51 5.36 -2.14
C PRO A 42 17.00 5.56 -1.86
N PRO A 43 17.61 6.56 -2.50
CA PRO A 43 19.00 6.90 -2.19
C PRO A 43 19.15 7.39 -0.74
N SER A 44 20.30 7.10 -0.13
CA SER A 44 20.61 7.38 1.28
C SER A 44 20.41 8.84 1.67
N TYR A 45 20.76 9.80 0.80
CA TYR A 45 20.55 11.22 1.09
C TYR A 45 19.08 11.60 1.36
N LEU A 46 18.12 10.88 0.75
CA LEU A 46 16.69 11.09 1.06
C LEU A 46 16.38 10.55 2.44
N LEU A 47 16.93 9.39 2.79
CA LEU A 47 16.78 8.78 4.11
C LEU A 47 17.42 9.67 5.20
N ASP A 48 18.57 10.28 4.95
CA ASP A 48 19.23 11.20 5.89
C ASP A 48 18.41 12.46 6.16
N SER A 49 17.67 12.94 5.16
CA SER A 49 16.80 14.11 5.27
C SER A 49 15.45 13.84 5.93
N MET A 50 15.12 12.57 6.22
CA MET A 50 13.83 12.22 6.80
C MET A 50 13.69 12.71 8.24
N PRO A 51 12.49 13.16 8.66
CA PRO A 51 12.21 13.55 10.03
C PRO A 51 12.10 12.31 10.93
N TRP A 52 13.22 11.64 11.17
CA TRP A 52 13.24 10.43 11.97
C TRP A 52 12.82 10.72 13.40
N PRO A 53 12.02 9.82 14.01
CA PRO A 53 11.72 9.87 15.43
C PRO A 53 13.02 9.88 16.24
N THR A 54 13.16 10.79 17.21
CA THR A 54 14.32 10.82 18.10
C THR A 54 14.39 9.54 18.93
N THR A 55 15.58 9.04 19.26
CA THR A 55 15.80 7.83 20.07
C THR A 55 15.11 7.80 21.44
N ARG A 56 14.53 8.91 21.91
CA ARG A 56 13.67 8.96 23.12
C ARG A 56 12.22 8.48 22.89
N SER A 57 11.80 8.19 21.66
CA SER A 57 10.46 7.66 21.34
C SER A 57 10.37 6.13 21.40
N ILE A 58 11.30 5.46 22.09
CA ILE A 58 11.25 4.01 22.36
C ILE A 58 9.98 3.74 23.16
N GLY A 59 8.93 3.27 22.47
CA GLY A 59 7.66 2.92 23.10
C GLY A 59 6.42 3.03 22.22
N ARG A 60 6.47 3.79 21.11
CA ARG A 60 5.30 3.92 20.23
C ARG A 60 5.52 3.18 18.92
N VAL A 61 4.89 2.01 18.78
CA VAL A 61 4.94 1.12 17.60
C VAL A 61 4.58 1.85 16.29
N TRP A 62 3.90 3.00 16.40
CA TRP A 62 3.44 3.88 15.34
C TRP A 62 4.43 4.99 14.93
N GLU A 63 5.48 5.20 15.72
CA GLU A 63 6.51 6.23 15.51
C GLU A 63 7.88 5.57 15.29
N THR A 64 7.91 4.42 14.60
CA THR A 64 9.17 3.77 14.20
C THR A 64 9.63 4.30 12.85
N ARG A 65 10.92 4.10 12.51
CA ARG A 65 11.42 4.41 11.15
C ARG A 65 10.59 3.70 10.07
N ALA A 66 10.27 2.43 10.28
CA ALA A 66 9.39 1.67 9.39
C ALA A 66 7.99 2.29 9.25
N ALA A 67 7.42 2.82 10.34
CA ALA A 67 6.12 3.48 10.29
C ALA A 67 6.16 4.79 9.51
N VAL A 68 7.19 5.62 9.71
CA VAL A 68 7.43 6.87 8.95
C VAL A 68 7.57 6.58 7.46
N LEU A 69 8.34 5.55 7.13
CA LEU A 69 8.51 5.08 5.75
C LEU A 69 7.19 4.64 5.09
N GLY A 70 6.28 4.05 5.87
CA GLY A 70 4.95 3.64 5.41
C GLY A 70 3.92 4.76 5.26
N SER A 71 4.14 5.92 5.87
CA SER A 71 3.16 7.03 5.90
C SER A 71 2.84 7.55 4.51
N TYR A 72 3.84 7.73 3.65
CA TYR A 72 3.62 8.18 2.27
C TYR A 72 2.74 7.19 1.49
N GLN A 73 3.00 5.89 1.63
CA GLN A 73 2.20 4.85 0.97
C GLN A 73 0.74 4.86 1.43
N TRP A 74 0.52 5.04 2.74
CA TRP A 74 -0.80 5.20 3.30
C TRP A 74 -1.55 6.41 2.68
N TRP A 75 -0.91 7.57 2.62
CA TRP A 75 -1.53 8.78 2.04
C TRP A 75 -1.82 8.63 0.55
N MET A 76 -0.88 8.08 -0.21
CA MET A 76 -1.06 7.84 -1.64
C MET A 76 -2.16 6.82 -1.91
N MET A 77 -2.23 5.75 -1.10
CA MET A 77 -3.35 4.81 -1.12
C MET A 77 -4.68 5.53 -0.91
N LEU A 78 -4.83 6.32 0.15
CA LEU A 78 -6.08 7.05 0.41
C LEU A 78 -6.50 7.94 -0.76
N LYS A 79 -5.55 8.61 -1.42
CA LYS A 79 -5.81 9.46 -2.59
C LYS A 79 -6.24 8.64 -3.81
N ASP A 80 -5.48 7.61 -4.14
CA ASP A 80 -5.73 6.78 -5.33
C ASP A 80 -7.02 5.96 -5.20
N HIS A 81 -7.30 5.41 -4.02
CA HIS A 81 -8.52 4.64 -3.78
C HIS A 81 -9.80 5.51 -3.82
N LYS A 82 -9.74 6.77 -3.35
CA LYS A 82 -10.87 7.71 -3.51
C LYS A 82 -11.15 8.01 -4.98
N ALA A 83 -10.10 8.33 -5.75
CA ALA A 83 -10.23 8.59 -7.18
C ALA A 83 -10.76 7.35 -7.94
N ARG A 84 -10.29 6.16 -7.56
CA ARG A 84 -10.77 4.89 -8.11
C ARG A 84 -12.24 4.64 -7.80
N ALA A 85 -12.66 4.78 -6.55
CA ALA A 85 -14.04 4.55 -6.14
C ALA A 85 -15.02 5.48 -6.88
N ALA A 86 -14.66 6.76 -7.05
CA ALA A 86 -15.46 7.72 -7.81
C ALA A 86 -15.72 7.25 -9.26
N ARG A 87 -14.74 6.58 -9.87
CA ARG A 87 -14.86 6.04 -11.23
C ARG A 87 -15.53 4.66 -11.26
N TRP A 88 -15.20 3.77 -10.32
CA TRP A 88 -15.67 2.38 -10.32
C TRP A 88 -17.15 2.22 -9.95
N THR A 89 -17.73 3.27 -9.35
CA THR A 89 -19.17 3.39 -9.07
C THR A 89 -20.01 3.79 -10.28
N THR A 90 -19.40 4.23 -11.38
CA THR A 90 -20.10 4.70 -12.58
C THR A 90 -19.73 3.93 -13.84
N VAL A 91 -18.50 3.46 -13.95
CA VAL A 91 -18.00 2.76 -15.14
C VAL A 91 -18.33 1.25 -15.07
N PRO A 92 -18.81 0.65 -16.18
CA PRO A 92 -18.97 -0.81 -16.29
C PRO A 92 -17.65 -1.56 -16.08
N ALA A 93 -17.72 -2.75 -15.48
CA ALA A 93 -16.53 -3.55 -15.20
C ALA A 93 -15.73 -3.90 -16.49
N SER A 94 -16.41 -4.15 -17.61
CA SER A 94 -15.75 -4.40 -18.90
C SER A 94 -14.83 -3.25 -19.34
N GLY A 95 -15.23 -2.00 -19.08
CA GLY A 95 -14.43 -0.80 -19.39
C GLY A 95 -13.23 -0.60 -18.46
N LEU A 96 -13.27 -1.20 -17.27
CA LEU A 96 -12.19 -1.10 -16.27
C LEU A 96 -11.21 -2.26 -16.35
N HIS A 97 -11.66 -3.43 -16.81
CA HIS A 97 -10.93 -4.69 -16.70
C HIS A 97 -9.49 -4.60 -17.21
N ARG A 98 -9.29 -4.08 -18.43
CA ARG A 98 -7.95 -3.93 -19.02
C ARG A 98 -7.04 -3.06 -18.16
N GLU A 99 -7.56 -1.97 -17.61
CA GLU A 99 -6.78 -1.03 -16.82
C GLU A 99 -6.36 -1.66 -15.48
N VAL A 100 -7.28 -2.37 -14.82
CA VAL A 100 -6.99 -3.08 -13.58
C VAL A 100 -5.96 -4.18 -13.82
N THR A 101 -6.14 -4.97 -14.88
CA THR A 101 -5.17 -6.02 -15.27
C THR A 101 -3.78 -5.42 -15.51
N VAL A 102 -3.68 -4.31 -16.26
CA VAL A 102 -2.41 -3.62 -16.52
C VAL A 102 -1.79 -3.07 -15.23
N GLU A 103 -2.59 -2.46 -14.36
CA GLU A 103 -2.14 -1.94 -13.08
C GLU A 103 -1.60 -3.06 -12.18
N VAL A 104 -2.35 -4.14 -12.00
CA VAL A 104 -1.95 -5.29 -11.18
C VAL A 104 -0.69 -5.93 -11.75
N TYR A 105 -0.62 -6.14 -13.07
CA TYR A 105 0.57 -6.66 -13.73
C TYR A 105 1.81 -5.80 -13.45
N LYS A 106 1.71 -4.48 -13.63
CA LYS A 106 2.83 -3.56 -13.39
C LYS A 106 3.25 -3.52 -11.93
N ARG A 107 2.30 -3.56 -10.99
CA ARG A 107 2.59 -3.60 -9.56
C ARG A 107 3.29 -4.91 -9.16
N VAL A 108 2.83 -6.05 -9.68
CA VAL A 108 3.47 -7.35 -9.45
C VAL A 108 4.88 -7.37 -10.02
N ALA A 109 5.07 -6.92 -11.26
CA ALA A 109 6.38 -6.84 -11.90
C ALA A 109 7.34 -5.92 -11.11
N GLY A 110 6.88 -4.74 -10.69
CA GLY A 110 7.67 -3.83 -9.87
C GLY A 110 8.03 -4.39 -8.50
N TRP A 111 7.10 -5.13 -7.86
CA TRP A 111 7.36 -5.80 -6.60
C TRP A 111 8.40 -6.93 -6.74
N ILE A 112 8.31 -7.74 -7.81
CA ILE A 112 9.30 -8.79 -8.10
C ILE A 112 10.67 -8.17 -8.37
N ALA A 113 10.73 -7.12 -9.19
CA ALA A 113 11.98 -6.43 -9.50
C ALA A 113 12.67 -5.87 -8.25
N LEU A 114 11.92 -5.31 -7.29
CA LEU A 114 12.48 -4.86 -6.00
C LEU A 114 12.93 -6.04 -5.12
N LYS A 115 12.19 -7.15 -5.15
CA LYS A 115 12.56 -8.33 -4.36
C LYS A 115 13.87 -8.94 -4.87
N ASP A 116 14.03 -8.99 -6.19
CA ASP A 116 15.15 -9.65 -6.85
C ASP A 116 16.34 -8.70 -7.08
N SER A 117 16.21 -7.40 -6.75
CA SER A 117 17.31 -6.45 -6.86
C SER A 117 18.44 -6.80 -5.89
N PRO A 118 19.72 -6.73 -6.31
CA PRO A 118 20.85 -6.97 -5.43
C PRO A 118 20.78 -6.06 -4.19
N ASP A 119 21.20 -6.58 -3.04
CA ASP A 119 21.38 -5.75 -1.83
C ASP A 119 22.60 -4.85 -2.02
N ASP A 120 22.38 -3.72 -2.70
CA ASP A 120 23.33 -2.60 -2.75
C ASP A 120 23.16 -1.67 -1.53
N ALA A 121 22.32 -2.07 -0.57
CA ALA A 121 22.05 -1.33 0.64
C ALA A 121 23.27 -1.36 1.58
N GLU A 122 23.64 -0.22 2.14
CA GLU A 122 24.50 -0.21 3.32
C GLU A 122 23.85 -1.08 4.42
N GLU A 123 24.67 -1.76 5.23
CA GLU A 123 24.26 -2.81 6.20
C GLU A 123 23.15 -2.38 7.19
N GLY A 124 22.84 -1.08 7.28
CA GLY A 124 21.76 -0.51 8.09
C GLY A 124 20.43 -0.20 7.37
N GLU A 125 20.32 -0.37 6.05
CA GLU A 125 19.16 0.09 5.27
C GLU A 125 18.28 -1.05 4.69
N ALA A 126 18.65 -2.32 4.90
CA ALA A 126 17.89 -3.47 4.40
C ALA A 126 16.39 -3.45 4.81
N TYR A 127 16.08 -2.90 5.99
CA TYR A 127 14.70 -2.77 6.48
C TYR A 127 13.83 -1.85 5.59
N VAL A 128 14.42 -0.90 4.87
CA VAL A 128 13.72 0.02 3.96
C VAL A 128 13.08 -0.77 2.82
N ARG A 129 13.84 -1.69 2.22
CA ARG A 129 13.36 -2.62 1.20
C ARG A 129 12.23 -3.50 1.72
N ASP A 130 12.35 -3.99 2.95
CA ASP A 130 11.33 -4.85 3.55
C ASP A 130 10.01 -4.12 3.79
N VAL A 131 10.05 -2.89 4.29
CA VAL A 131 8.88 -2.04 4.45
C VAL A 131 8.23 -1.81 3.08
N ALA A 132 9.04 -1.52 2.07
CA ALA A 132 8.56 -1.36 0.71
C ALA A 132 7.85 -2.60 0.17
N LEU A 133 8.46 -3.77 0.30
CA LEU A 133 7.86 -5.03 -0.17
C LEU A 133 6.59 -5.38 0.61
N ASP A 134 6.50 -5.06 1.91
CA ASP A 134 5.30 -5.24 2.72
C ASP A 134 4.15 -4.34 2.27
N TRP A 135 4.40 -3.04 2.08
CA TRP A 135 3.39 -2.09 1.57
C TRP A 135 2.97 -2.40 0.14
N GLY A 136 3.93 -2.67 -0.75
CA GLY A 136 3.65 -3.04 -2.13
C GLY A 136 2.75 -4.28 -2.21
N ALA A 137 3.01 -5.29 -1.38
CA ALA A 137 2.19 -6.48 -1.31
C ALA A 137 0.78 -6.20 -0.80
N LYS A 138 0.64 -5.44 0.30
CA LYS A 138 -0.66 -5.04 0.85
C LYS A 138 -1.51 -4.34 -0.20
N LEU A 139 -0.93 -3.40 -0.94
CA LEU A 139 -1.65 -2.56 -1.89
C LEU A 139 -2.07 -3.35 -3.14
N ILE A 140 -1.28 -4.33 -3.57
CA ILE A 140 -1.67 -5.30 -4.60
C ILE A 140 -2.88 -6.13 -4.11
N CYS A 141 -2.80 -6.70 -2.91
CA CYS A 141 -3.90 -7.50 -2.35
C CYS A 141 -5.19 -6.68 -2.24
N LEU A 142 -5.15 -5.46 -1.72
CA LEU A 142 -6.33 -4.59 -1.61
C LEU A 142 -6.95 -4.29 -2.98
N LEU A 143 -6.14 -4.04 -4.01
CA LEU A 143 -6.64 -3.80 -5.37
C LEU A 143 -7.29 -5.06 -5.97
N VAL A 144 -6.68 -6.23 -5.79
CA VAL A 144 -7.21 -7.50 -6.28
C VAL A 144 -8.52 -7.84 -5.57
N GLU A 145 -8.57 -7.74 -4.24
CA GLU A 145 -9.77 -7.98 -3.44
C GLU A 145 -10.90 -7.01 -3.82
N GLU A 146 -10.59 -5.73 -4.00
CA GLU A 146 -11.58 -4.72 -4.42
C GLU A 146 -12.14 -5.04 -5.82
N TRP A 147 -11.28 -5.46 -6.74
CA TRP A 147 -11.68 -5.85 -8.09
C TRP A 147 -12.54 -7.13 -8.10
N GLU A 148 -12.17 -8.13 -7.31
CA GLU A 148 -12.98 -9.33 -7.15
C GLU A 148 -14.36 -9.00 -6.59
N PHE A 149 -14.43 -8.16 -5.56
CA PHE A 149 -15.71 -7.66 -5.02
C PHE A 149 -16.54 -6.99 -6.12
N ARG A 150 -15.92 -6.08 -6.88
CA ARG A 150 -16.57 -5.33 -7.96
C ARG A 150 -17.10 -6.23 -9.09
N THR A 151 -16.44 -7.37 -9.36
CA THR A 151 -16.78 -8.27 -10.47
C THR A 151 -17.67 -9.43 -10.09
N LYS A 152 -17.52 -9.99 -8.89
CA LYS A 152 -18.35 -11.10 -8.39
C LYS A 152 -19.71 -10.62 -7.89
N ASP A 153 -19.73 -9.53 -7.12
CA ASP A 153 -20.96 -9.06 -6.46
C ASP A 153 -21.70 -8.00 -7.29
N GLY A 154 -21.03 -7.47 -8.32
CA GLY A 154 -21.61 -6.51 -9.27
C GLY A 154 -21.59 -5.05 -8.80
N LEU A 155 -22.05 -4.15 -9.68
CA LEU A 155 -21.95 -2.71 -9.47
C LEU A 155 -22.78 -2.24 -8.26
N GLN A 156 -24.01 -2.72 -8.14
CA GLN A 156 -24.91 -2.29 -7.06
C GLN A 156 -24.35 -2.67 -5.68
N ALA A 157 -23.84 -3.90 -5.54
CA ALA A 157 -23.20 -4.33 -4.30
C ALA A 157 -21.93 -3.52 -4.00
N TYR A 158 -21.10 -3.24 -5.01
CA TYR A 158 -19.93 -2.37 -4.86
C TYR A 158 -20.31 -0.96 -4.37
N VAL A 159 -21.32 -0.34 -4.97
CA VAL A 159 -21.80 0.99 -4.55
C VAL A 159 -22.35 0.96 -3.12
N ALA A 160 -23.13 -0.06 -2.76
CA ALA A 160 -23.66 -0.22 -1.42
C ALA A 160 -22.54 -0.41 -0.38
N ALA A 161 -21.54 -1.24 -0.69
CA ALA A 161 -20.38 -1.46 0.16
C ALA A 161 -19.54 -0.19 0.31
N TYR A 162 -19.32 0.56 -0.76
CA TYR A 162 -18.62 1.85 -0.71
C TYR A 162 -19.29 2.84 0.23
N LYS A 163 -20.62 3.01 0.10
CA LYS A 163 -21.41 3.89 0.97
C LYS A 163 -21.39 3.45 2.43
N ALA A 164 -21.34 2.14 2.67
CA ALA A 164 -21.28 1.56 4.01
C ALA A 164 -19.86 1.48 4.60
N SER A 165 -18.84 2.03 3.92
CA SER A 165 -17.44 1.92 4.32
C SER A 165 -16.93 0.47 4.44
N LYS A 166 -17.42 -0.43 3.58
CA LYS A 166 -17.16 -1.88 3.62
C LYS A 166 -16.25 -2.38 2.51
N LEU A 167 -15.71 -1.53 1.62
CA LEU A 167 -14.72 -1.97 0.64
C LEU A 167 -13.42 -2.42 1.34
N PRO A 168 -12.60 -3.30 0.72
CA PRO A 168 -11.38 -3.82 1.33
C PRO A 168 -10.44 -2.74 1.88
N TRP A 169 -10.20 -1.67 1.11
CA TRP A 169 -9.37 -0.55 1.55
C TRP A 169 -10.01 0.29 2.66
N GLN A 170 -11.34 0.42 2.68
CA GLN A 170 -12.05 1.14 3.76
C GLN A 170 -11.98 0.37 5.07
N ARG A 171 -12.08 -0.97 5.01
CA ARG A 171 -11.88 -1.84 6.17
C ARG A 171 -10.45 -1.72 6.68
N PHE A 172 -9.46 -1.85 5.80
CA PHE A 172 -8.05 -1.66 6.17
C PHE A 172 -7.82 -0.30 6.85
N VAL A 173 -8.44 0.76 6.34
CA VAL A 173 -8.33 2.10 6.97
C VAL A 173 -8.94 2.11 8.37
N THR A 174 -10.17 1.60 8.50
CA THR A 174 -10.90 1.53 9.77
C THR A 174 -10.14 0.70 10.80
N ASP A 175 -9.63 -0.46 10.40
CA ASP A 175 -8.88 -1.39 11.26
C ASP A 175 -7.57 -0.74 11.72
N THR A 176 -6.89 -0.01 10.84
CA THR A 176 -5.65 0.72 11.17
C THR A 176 -5.93 1.85 12.16
N GLU A 177 -7.00 2.63 11.97
CA GLU A 177 -7.39 3.68 12.90
C GLU A 177 -7.80 3.13 14.28
N HIS A 178 -8.52 2.00 14.28
CA HIS A 178 -8.87 1.31 15.52
C HIS A 178 -7.61 0.83 16.25
N LEU A 179 -6.69 0.21 15.52
CA LEU A 179 -5.42 -0.28 16.06
C LEU A 179 -4.59 0.87 16.63
N PHE A 180 -4.53 2.01 15.94
CA PHE A 180 -3.84 3.21 16.44
C PHE A 180 -4.44 3.67 17.76
N LYS A 181 -5.78 3.78 17.86
CA LYS A 181 -6.46 4.19 19.10
C LYS A 181 -6.21 3.23 20.27
N SER A 182 -6.03 1.93 20.00
CA SER A 182 -5.75 0.92 21.03
C SER A 182 -4.28 0.87 21.45
N GLU A 183 -3.34 1.14 20.54
CA GLU A 183 -1.91 0.94 20.78
C GLU A 183 -1.12 2.24 21.01
N ALA A 184 -1.67 3.41 20.68
CA ALA A 184 -0.98 4.70 20.81
C ALA A 184 -1.22 5.41 22.14
N ARG A 185 -1.89 4.76 23.10
CA ARG A 185 -2.08 5.23 24.48
C ARG A 185 -0.93 4.74 25.36
#